data_AF-A0A1G1L562-F1
#
_entry.id   AF-A0A1G1L562-F1
#
_cell.length_a   1.000
_cell.length_b   1.000
_cell.length_c   1.000
_cell.angle_alpha   90.00
_cell.angle_beta   90.00
_cell.angle_gamma   90.00
#
_symmetry.space_group_name_H-M   'P 1'
#
loop_
_entity.id
_entity.type
_entity.pdbx_description
1 polymer ?
#
loop_
_entity_poly.entity_id
_entity_poly.type
_entity_poly.pdbx_seq_one_letter_code
_entity_poly.pdbx_strand_id
1 'polypeptide(L)'
;MAKKGIAKAALIFAIILAIFLPSFAKYQELRARNKSLERQIKTLKEETKRLEKENARLETDITYIEQKAREKIGVIKKGEIVLKRSSR
;
A
#
# COMPACT_ATOMS: atom_id res chain seq x y z
N MET A 1 59.10 -17.72 7.89
CA MET A 1 58.34 -17.32 6.67
C MET A 1 56.80 -17.45 6.82
N ALA A 2 56.28 -18.43 7.58
CA ALA A 2 54.83 -18.67 7.73
C ALA A 2 53.99 -17.47 8.20
N LYS A 3 54.45 -16.70 9.21
CA LYS A 3 53.72 -15.51 9.71
C LYS A 3 53.47 -14.44 8.65
N LYS A 4 54.41 -14.25 7.71
CA LYS A 4 54.28 -13.28 6.61
C LYS A 4 53.26 -13.74 5.56
N GLY A 5 53.11 -15.05 5.34
CA GLY A 5 52.10 -15.62 4.46
C GLY A 5 50.68 -15.47 5.02
N ILE A 6 50.51 -15.73 6.32
CA ILE A 6 49.24 -15.56 7.04
C ILE A 6 48.81 -14.08 7.03
N ALA A 7 49.74 -13.16 7.30
CA ALA A 7 49.44 -11.72 7.27
C ALA A 7 48.98 -11.24 5.88
N LYS A 8 49.60 -11.74 4.80
CA LYS A 8 49.19 -11.43 3.43
C LYS A 8 47.79 -11.99 3.11
N ALA A 9 47.51 -13.22 3.52
CA ALA A 9 46.20 -13.84 3.33
C ALA A 9 45.10 -13.09 4.10
N ALA A 10 45.37 -12.70 5.35
CA ALA A 10 44.46 -11.90 6.16
C ALA A 10 44.19 -10.52 5.52
N LEU A 11 45.21 -9.88 4.95
CA LEU A 11 45.05 -8.60 4.26
C LEU A 11 44.16 -8.72 3.01
N ILE A 12 44.39 -9.75 2.18
CA ILE A 12 43.55 -10.02 1.00
C ILE A 12 42.11 -10.29 1.43
N PHE A 13 41.91 -11.10 2.47
CA PHE A 13 40.58 -11.40 3.00
C PHE A 13 39.87 -10.14 3.52
N ALA A 14 40.58 -9.27 4.24
CA ALA A 14 40.04 -8.00 4.72
C ALA A 14 39.62 -7.07 3.57
N ILE A 15 40.40 -7.01 2.48
CA ILE A 15 40.05 -6.23 1.29
C ILE A 15 38.78 -6.79 0.63
N ILE A 16 38.66 -8.11 0.50
CA ILE A 16 37.46 -8.76 -0.03
C ILE A 16 36.26 -8.39 0.84
N LEU A 17 36.36 -8.54 2.17
CA LEU A 17 35.26 -8.17 3.07
C LEU A 17 34.86 -6.69 2.95
N ALA A 18 35.83 -5.78 2.84
CA ALA A 18 35.56 -4.35 2.70
C ALA A 18 34.75 -4.02 1.43
N ILE A 19 34.95 -4.77 0.34
CA ILE A 19 34.20 -4.58 -0.92
C ILE A 19 32.82 -5.25 -0.86
N PHE A 20 32.75 -6.45 -0.27
CA PHE A 20 31.53 -7.27 -0.30
C PHE A 20 30.51 -6.90 0.78
N LEU A 21 30.94 -6.50 1.98
CA LEU A 21 30.04 -6.12 3.08
C LEU A 21 29.05 -5.00 2.71
N PRO A 22 29.47 -3.84 2.17
CA PRO A 22 28.52 -2.78 1.81
C PRO A 22 27.58 -3.20 0.69
N SER A 23 28.08 -3.96 -0.28
CA SER A 23 27.28 -4.49 -1.39
C SER A 23 26.20 -5.45 -0.89
N PHE A 24 26.55 -6.34 0.05
CA PHE A 24 25.62 -7.26 0.67
C PHE A 24 24.56 -6.53 1.51
N ALA A 25 24.96 -5.53 2.31
CA ALA A 25 24.03 -4.71 3.08
C ALA A 25 23.03 -3.98 2.17
N LYS A 26 23.50 -3.38 1.08
CA LYS A 26 22.66 -2.71 0.09
C LYS A 26 21.68 -3.68 -0.58
N TYR A 27 22.14 -4.88 -0.94
CA TYR A 27 21.27 -5.91 -1.49
C TYR A 27 20.14 -6.29 -0.51
N GLN A 28 20.47 -6.48 0.76
CA GLN A 28 19.48 -6.82 1.80
C GLN A 28 18.45 -5.70 2.00
N GLU A 29 18.90 -4.43 1.97
CA GLU A 29 18.01 -3.27 2.04
C GLU A 29 17.05 -3.23 0.83
N LEU A 30 17.58 -3.37 -0.39
CA LEU A 30 16.76 -3.38 -1.61
C LEU A 30 15.75 -4.53 -1.59
N ARG A 31 16.17 -5.72 -1.14
CA ARG A 31 15.30 -6.89 -1.01
C ARG A 31 14.15 -6.63 -0.02
N ALA A 32 14.44 -5.98 1.11
CA ALA A 32 13.42 -5.61 2.09
C ALA A 32 12.44 -4.56 1.55
N ARG A 33 12.95 -3.54 0.84
CA ARG A 33 12.13 -2.52 0.16
C ARG A 33 11.23 -3.14 -0.89
N ASN A 34 11.75 -4.02 -1.75
CA ASN A 34 10.95 -4.71 -2.77
C ASN A 34 9.80 -5.50 -2.13
N LYS A 35 10.08 -6.28 -1.09
CA LYS A 35 9.04 -7.05 -0.38
C LYS A 35 7.98 -6.15 0.25
N SER A 36 8.36 -4.98 0.77
CA SER A 36 7.42 -3.99 1.29
C SER A 36 6.53 -3.41 0.18
N LEU A 37 7.13 -3.03 -0.95
CA LEU A 37 6.43 -2.50 -2.11
C LEU A 37 5.46 -3.52 -2.71
N GLU A 38 5.86 -4.78 -2.84
CA GLU A 38 4.97 -5.87 -3.30
C GLU A 38 3.73 -6.02 -2.41
N ARG A 39 3.92 -5.92 -1.08
CA ARG A 39 2.79 -5.96 -0.13
C ARG A 39 1.87 -4.74 -0.31
N GLN A 40 2.43 -3.55 -0.45
CA GLN A 40 1.66 -2.33 -0.67
C GLN A 40 0.86 -2.40 -1.98
N ILE A 41 1.49 -2.88 -3.07
CA ILE A 41 0.81 -3.10 -4.36
C ILE A 41 -0.36 -4.06 -4.19
N LYS A 42 -0.17 -5.16 -3.45
CA LYS A 42 -1.25 -6.12 -3.19
C LYS A 42 -2.41 -5.46 -2.43
N THR A 43 -2.12 -4.75 -1.34
CA THR A 43 -3.14 -4.06 -0.55
C THR A 43 -3.89 -3.02 -1.37
N LEU A 44 -3.18 -2.18 -2.13
CA LEU A 44 -3.81 -1.16 -2.97
C LEU A 44 -4.69 -1.79 -4.06
N LYS A 45 -4.26 -2.88 -4.69
CA LYS A 45 -5.10 -3.60 -5.67
C LYS A 45 -6.39 -4.15 -5.06
N GLU A 46 -6.31 -4.69 -3.84
CA GLU A 46 -7.48 -5.16 -3.11
C GLU A 46 -8.43 -4.01 -2.76
N GLU A 47 -7.87 -2.87 -2.34
CA GLU A 47 -8.63 -1.65 -2.04
C GLU A 47 -9.29 -1.05 -3.28
N THR A 48 -8.56 -0.92 -4.39
CA THR A 48 -9.12 -0.48 -5.68
C THR A 48 -10.29 -1.36 -6.09
N LYS A 49 -10.15 -2.69 -6.04
CA LYS A 49 -11.24 -3.62 -6.37
C LYS A 49 -12.44 -3.47 -5.43
N ARG A 50 -12.23 -3.14 -4.16
CA ARG A 50 -13.32 -2.86 -3.21
C ARG A 50 -14.03 -1.56 -3.56
N LEU A 51 -13.29 -0.49 -3.84
CA LEU A 51 -13.83 0.81 -4.21
C LEU A 51 -14.58 0.77 -5.54
N GLU A 52 -14.08 0.03 -6.53
CA GLU A 52 -14.78 -0.18 -7.80
C GLU A 52 -16.14 -0.85 -7.59
N LYS A 53 -16.21 -1.87 -6.73
CA LYS A 53 -17.50 -2.50 -6.37
C LYS A 53 -18.43 -1.55 -5.65
N GLU A 54 -17.90 -0.68 -4.79
CA GLU A 54 -18.68 0.32 -4.07
C GLU A 54 -19.23 1.39 -5.04
N ASN A 55 -18.39 1.88 -5.96
CA ASN A 55 -18.82 2.81 -7.02
C ASN A 55 -19.87 2.19 -7.93
N ALA A 56 -19.69 0.94 -8.38
CA ALA A 56 -20.69 0.26 -9.20
C ALA A 56 -22.04 0.12 -8.48
N ARG A 57 -22.04 -0.11 -7.16
CA ARG A 57 -23.26 -0.11 -6.34
C ARG A 57 -23.89 1.27 -6.21
N LEU A 58 -23.08 2.32 -6.04
CA LEU A 58 -23.57 3.70 -5.99
C LEU A 58 -24.16 4.14 -7.33
N GLU A 59 -23.59 3.72 -8.46
CA GLU A 59 -24.11 4.07 -9.80
C GLU A 59 -25.40 3.33 -10.16
N THR A 60 -25.58 2.11 -9.63
CA THR A 60 -26.71 1.25 -10.01
C THR A 60 -27.88 1.27 -9.01
N ASP A 61 -27.67 1.71 -7.76
CA ASP A 61 -28.66 1.63 -6.69
C ASP A 61 -28.95 2.99 -6.03
N ILE A 62 -30.08 3.61 -6.41
CA ILE A 62 -30.60 4.88 -5.86
C ILE A 62 -30.81 4.77 -4.33
N THR A 63 -31.21 3.59 -3.85
CA THR A 63 -31.46 3.33 -2.42
C THR A 63 -30.17 3.32 -1.60
N TYR A 64 -29.09 2.80 -2.19
CA TYR A 64 -27.76 2.80 -1.57
C TYR A 64 -27.16 4.21 -1.47
N ILE A 65 -27.37 5.06 -2.49
CA ILE A 65 -26.98 6.48 -2.45
C ILE A 65 -27.71 7.20 -1.32
N GLU A 66 -29.03 6.97 -1.18
CA GLU A 66 -29.84 7.62 -0.15
C GLU A 66 -29.42 7.20 1.27
N GLN A 67 -29.17 5.90 1.50
CA GLN A 67 -28.70 5.40 2.78
C GLN A 67 -27.34 5.99 3.16
N LYS A 68 -26.38 6.02 2.22
CA LYS A 68 -25.05 6.56 2.48
C LYS A 68 -25.06 8.09 2.67
N ALA A 69 -25.96 8.79 1.98
CA ALA A 69 -26.16 10.23 2.17
C ALA A 69 -26.72 10.54 3.57
N ARG A 70 -27.65 9.72 4.07
CA ARG A 70 -28.16 9.83 5.45
C ARG A 70 -27.07 9.56 6.49
N GLU A 71 -26.23 8.55 6.28
CA GLU A 71 -25.12 8.22 7.20
C GLU A 71 -23.99 9.27 7.19
N LYS A 72 -23.61 9.81 6.02
CA LYS A 72 -22.47 10.73 5.92
C LYS A 72 -22.76 12.17 6.32
N ILE A 73 -23.99 12.66 6.13
CA ILE A 73 -24.22 14.10 6.15
C ILE A 73 -25.35 14.52 7.09
N GLY A 74 -26.31 13.64 7.44
CA GLY A 74 -27.46 14.06 8.26
C GLY A 74 -28.25 15.26 7.68
N VAL A 75 -28.05 15.60 6.41
CA VAL A 75 -28.59 16.81 5.77
C VAL A 75 -29.07 16.51 4.36
N ILE A 76 -30.31 16.93 4.16
CA ILE A 76 -31.15 16.95 2.97
C ILE A 76 -30.50 17.86 1.92
N LYS A 77 -30.56 17.51 0.63
CA LYS A 77 -29.99 18.33 -0.44
C LYS A 77 -30.62 19.73 -0.53
N LYS A 78 -29.80 20.74 -0.82
CA LYS A 78 -30.24 22.09 -1.18
C LYS A 78 -30.91 22.05 -2.57
N GLY A 79 -32.23 22.12 -2.61
CA GLY A 79 -33.02 22.25 -3.85
C GLY A 79 -33.95 21.09 -4.21
N GLU A 80 -34.06 20.04 -3.39
CA GLU A 80 -35.07 18.99 -3.59
C GLU A 80 -36.30 19.25 -2.69
N ILE A 81 -37.50 19.35 -3.29
CA ILE A 81 -38.77 19.50 -2.57
C ILE A 81 -39.31 18.10 -2.25
N VAL A 82 -39.46 17.79 -0.96
CA VAL A 82 -40.12 16.55 -0.49
C VAL A 82 -41.62 16.69 -0.70
N LEU A 83 -42.16 16.08 -1.76
CA LEU A 83 -43.61 15.93 -1.96
C LEU A 83 -44.15 14.84 -1.02
N LYS A 84 -44.54 15.23 0.19
CA LYS A 84 -45.33 14.36 1.07
C LYS A 84 -46.80 14.44 0.64
N ARG A 85 -47.28 13.44 -0.10
CA ARG A 85 -48.72 13.25 -0.35
C ARG A 85 -49.40 12.97 0.99
N SER A 86 -50.02 13.99 1.59
CA SER A 86 -50.99 13.79 2.67
C SER A 86 -52.20 13.10 2.06
N SER A 87 -52.37 11.82 2.39
CA SER A 87 -53.65 11.15 2.22
C SER A 87 -54.50 11.53 3.42
N ARG A 88 -55.65 12.15 3.11
CA ARG A 88 -56.75 12.66 3.96
C ARG A 88 -56.73 14.16 4.18
#